data_AF-A0AAD6UTR1-F1
#
_entry.id   AF-A0AAD6UTR1-F1
#
_cell.length_a   1.000
_cell.length_b   1.000
_cell.length_c   1.000
_cell.angle_alpha   90.00
_cell.angle_beta   90.00
_cell.angle_gamma   90.00
#
_symmetry.space_group_name_H-M   'P 1'
#
loop_
_entity.id
_entity.type
_entity.pdbx_description
1 polymer ?
#
loop_
_entity_poly.entity_id
_entity_poly.type
_entity_poly.pdbx_seq_one_letter_code
_entity_poly.pdbx_strand_id
1 'polypeptide(L)'
;MSTLSALFTRGRKANQHQYRTYCNGCIAKYKLDNPMDTSDMDEAEKFQAGIQHTQDAIVSMGEGTLGYAEGWVVHVLGAVGAHQSKPPCPNATPDARSLAQAADRRKTAAQNGTSGAATSSRKRRNSDDGGDALKKTKKPALRQTELVAVRGIDLPFADSHKDTIHVQCERIVVSCNLAEDFFEEPEVQALF
;
A
#
# COMPACT_ATOMS: atom_id res chain seq x y z
N MET A 1 6.32 12.51 7.88
CA MET A 1 5.29 12.31 6.83
C MET A 1 5.99 11.91 5.53
N SER A 2 5.44 10.98 4.75
CA SER A 2 6.03 10.61 3.45
C SER A 2 5.95 11.80 2.50
N THR A 3 7.08 12.29 1.97
CA THR A 3 7.13 13.43 1.04
C THR A 3 6.29 13.21 -0.22
N LEU A 4 5.99 11.97 -0.56
CA LEU A 4 5.15 11.61 -1.70
C LEU A 4 3.68 12.03 -1.51
N SER A 5 3.16 12.11 -0.28
CA SER A 5 1.75 12.46 -0.04
C SER A 5 1.42 13.90 -0.43
N ALA A 6 2.39 14.82 -0.36
CA ALA A 6 2.21 16.23 -0.73
C ALA A 6 1.94 16.42 -2.23
N LEU A 7 2.28 15.43 -3.06
CA LEU A 7 2.07 15.44 -4.51
C LEU A 7 0.69 14.92 -4.91
N PHE A 8 -0.15 14.58 -3.93
CA PHE A 8 -1.49 14.07 -4.13
C PHE A 8 -2.51 14.90 -3.34
N THR A 9 -3.59 15.30 -4.01
CA THR A 9 -4.75 15.92 -3.39
C THR A 9 -5.66 14.84 -2.81
N ARG A 10 -6.07 14.99 -1.55
CA ARG A 10 -7.03 14.12 -0.89
C ARG A 10 -8.45 14.45 -1.35
N GLY A 11 -9.19 13.43 -1.79
CA GLY A 11 -10.59 13.54 -2.16
C GLY A 11 -11.50 12.78 -1.19
N ARG A 12 -12.58 12.21 -1.72
CA ARG A 12 -13.60 11.51 -0.93
C ARG A 12 -13.05 10.30 -0.17
N LYS A 13 -13.71 9.98 0.94
CA LYS A 13 -13.41 8.81 1.76
C LYS A 13 -13.72 7.53 0.98
N ALA A 14 -12.77 6.60 0.94
CA ALA A 14 -12.93 5.31 0.24
C ALA A 14 -13.50 4.24 1.19
N ASN A 15 -13.05 4.24 2.44
CA ASN A 15 -13.56 3.41 3.54
C ASN A 15 -13.31 4.13 4.88
N GLN A 16 -13.63 3.50 6.01
CA GLN A 16 -13.51 4.14 7.33
C GLN A 16 -12.10 4.70 7.64
N HIS A 17 -11.04 4.13 7.04
CA HIS A 17 -9.64 4.45 7.35
C HIS A 17 -8.87 5.08 6.18
N GLN A 18 -9.40 5.05 4.96
CA GLN A 18 -8.68 5.44 3.74
C GLN A 18 -9.46 6.46 2.93
N TYR A 19 -8.70 7.35 2.28
CA TYR A 19 -9.24 8.36 1.37
C TYR A 19 -8.76 8.05 -0.05
N ARG A 20 -9.59 8.40 -1.04
CA ARG A 20 -9.11 8.49 -2.42
C ARG A 20 -8.21 9.70 -2.55
N THR A 21 -7.17 9.57 -3.35
CA THR A 21 -6.14 10.57 -3.58
C THR A 21 -5.88 10.69 -5.07
N TYR A 22 -5.57 11.91 -5.51
CA TYR A 22 -5.49 12.29 -6.91
C TYR A 22 -4.15 12.97 -7.17
N CYS A 23 -3.45 12.54 -8.21
CA CYS A 23 -2.14 13.11 -8.55
C CYS A 23 -2.27 14.58 -8.96
N ASN A 24 -1.47 15.45 -8.34
CA ASN A 24 -1.52 16.89 -8.62
C ASN A 24 -1.17 17.20 -10.09
N GLY A 25 -0.32 16.39 -10.73
CA GLY A 25 -0.02 16.51 -12.15
C GLY A 25 -1.22 16.23 -13.05
N CYS A 26 -2.07 15.26 -12.69
CA CYS A 26 -3.31 15.00 -13.42
C CYS A 26 -4.33 16.12 -13.24
N ILE A 27 -4.44 16.67 -12.01
CA ILE A 27 -5.28 17.85 -11.75
C ILE A 27 -4.80 19.05 -12.56
N ALA A 28 -3.49 19.31 -12.58
CA ALA A 28 -2.91 20.42 -13.33
C ALA A 28 -3.18 20.28 -14.84
N LYS A 29 -3.04 19.07 -15.39
CA LYS A 29 -3.39 18.80 -16.79
C LYS A 29 -4.87 19.06 -17.06
N TYR A 30 -5.77 18.59 -16.20
CA TYR A 30 -7.20 18.85 -16.36
C TYR A 30 -7.50 20.36 -16.43
N LYS A 31 -6.88 21.15 -15.54
CA LYS A 31 -7.06 22.62 -15.52
C LYS A 31 -6.50 23.31 -16.75
N LEU A 32 -5.47 22.75 -17.36
CA LEU A 32 -4.91 23.25 -18.62
C LEU A 32 -5.83 22.92 -19.80
N ASP A 33 -6.38 21.70 -19.81
CA ASP A 33 -7.29 21.22 -20.86
C ASP A 33 -8.68 21.88 -20.75
N ASN A 34 -9.05 22.37 -19.57
CA ASN A 34 -10.34 23.01 -19.26
C ASN A 34 -10.09 24.38 -18.60
N PRO A 35 -9.56 25.37 -19.33
CA PRO A 35 -9.29 26.67 -18.74
C PRO A 35 -10.58 27.34 -18.26
N MET A 36 -10.53 27.89 -17.06
CA MET A 36 -11.64 28.64 -16.48
C MET A 36 -11.40 30.13 -16.73
N ASP A 37 -12.37 30.83 -17.30
CA ASP A 37 -12.29 32.29 -17.42
C ASP A 37 -12.56 32.93 -16.06
N THR A 38 -11.63 33.79 -15.64
CA THR A 38 -11.63 34.45 -14.34
C THR A 38 -11.31 35.94 -14.45
N SER A 39 -11.37 36.52 -15.66
CA SER A 39 -11.00 37.93 -15.90
C SER A 39 -11.85 38.90 -15.08
N ASP A 40 -13.12 38.57 -14.89
CA ASP A 40 -14.13 39.46 -14.30
C ASP A 40 -14.42 39.13 -12.82
N MET A 41 -13.70 38.15 -12.26
CA MET A 41 -13.87 37.70 -10.89
C MET A 41 -13.01 38.50 -9.91
N ASP A 42 -13.52 38.76 -8.72
CA ASP A 42 -12.70 39.26 -7.62
C ASP A 42 -11.79 38.16 -7.02
N GLU A 43 -10.90 38.51 -6.08
CA GLU A 43 -9.96 37.53 -5.50
C GLU A 43 -10.65 36.42 -4.68
N ALA A 44 -11.78 36.72 -4.03
CA ALA A 44 -12.54 35.73 -3.27
C ALA A 44 -13.25 34.76 -4.23
N GLU A 45 -13.82 35.28 -5.31
CA GLU A 45 -14.45 34.52 -6.37
C GLU A 45 -13.44 33.64 -7.10
N LYS A 46 -12.24 34.16 -7.43
CA LYS A 46 -11.15 33.37 -8.01
C LYS A 46 -10.73 32.21 -7.11
N PHE A 47 -10.65 32.45 -5.80
CA PHE A 47 -10.33 31.39 -4.85
C PHE A 47 -11.42 30.30 -4.83
N GLN A 48 -12.69 30.70 -4.77
CA GLN A 48 -13.82 29.77 -4.79
C GLN A 48 -13.91 28.98 -6.10
N ALA A 49 -13.73 29.66 -7.24
CA ALA A 49 -13.62 29.08 -8.57
C ALA A 49 -12.48 28.06 -8.65
N GLY A 50 -11.31 28.38 -8.08
CA GLY A 50 -10.17 27.48 -8.03
C GLY A 50 -10.43 26.20 -7.23
N ILE A 51 -11.19 26.29 -6.13
CA ILE A 51 -11.65 25.13 -5.36
C ILE A 51 -12.60 24.29 -6.21
N GLN A 52 -13.62 24.91 -6.81
CA GLN A 52 -14.61 24.21 -7.63
C GLN A 52 -13.95 23.49 -8.80
N HIS A 53 -13.06 24.18 -9.52
CA HIS A 53 -12.33 23.61 -10.64
C HIS A 53 -11.45 22.41 -10.23
N THR A 54 -10.93 22.41 -9.01
CA THR A 54 -10.22 21.24 -8.46
C THR A 54 -11.16 20.07 -8.16
N GLN A 55 -12.38 20.36 -7.67
CA GLN A 55 -13.40 19.34 -7.45
C GLN A 55 -13.88 18.73 -8.77
N ASP A 56 -14.08 19.55 -9.80
CA ASP A 56 -14.50 19.09 -11.13
C ASP A 56 -13.44 18.17 -11.76
N ALA A 57 -12.15 18.51 -11.60
CA ALA A 57 -11.05 17.64 -11.98
C ALA A 57 -11.11 16.28 -11.26
N ILE A 58 -11.37 16.30 -9.94
CA ILE A 58 -11.49 15.09 -9.12
C ILE A 58 -12.65 14.19 -9.59
N VAL A 59 -13.79 14.79 -9.93
CA VAL A 59 -14.97 14.07 -10.45
C VAL A 59 -14.66 13.49 -11.83
N SER A 60 -14.05 14.27 -12.73
CA SER A 60 -13.69 13.85 -14.09
C SER A 60 -12.73 12.65 -14.11
N MET A 61 -11.75 12.62 -13.21
CA MET A 61 -10.79 11.51 -13.11
C MET A 61 -11.40 10.21 -12.56
N GLY A 62 -12.61 10.25 -12.02
CA GLY A 62 -13.33 9.07 -11.52
C GLY A 62 -12.68 8.41 -10.31
N GLU A 63 -12.27 7.16 -10.48
CA GLU A 63 -11.69 6.34 -9.42
C GLU A 63 -10.23 6.76 -9.11
N GLY A 64 -10.07 7.65 -8.13
CA GLY A 64 -8.75 8.04 -7.60
C GLY A 64 -7.98 6.87 -6.97
N THR A 65 -6.69 7.11 -6.71
CA THR A 65 -5.78 6.14 -6.09
C THR A 65 -6.06 6.03 -4.60
N LEU A 66 -5.99 4.84 -4.01
CA LEU A 66 -6.10 4.68 -2.56
C LEU A 66 -4.94 5.38 -1.86
N GLY A 67 -5.23 6.14 -0.81
CA GLY A 67 -4.29 7.00 -0.09
C GLY A 67 -3.28 6.26 0.80
N TYR A 68 -2.45 5.40 0.20
CA TYR A 68 -1.30 4.77 0.84
C TYR A 68 -0.07 4.81 -0.08
N ALA A 69 1.11 4.72 0.52
CA ALA A 69 2.38 4.96 -0.17
C ALA A 69 2.58 4.10 -1.42
N GLU A 70 2.26 2.80 -1.35
CA GLU A 70 2.40 1.90 -2.50
C GLU A 70 1.42 2.24 -3.63
N GLY A 71 0.20 2.67 -3.32
CA GLY A 71 -0.77 3.11 -4.32
C GLY A 71 -0.25 4.30 -5.12
N TRP A 72 0.35 5.28 -4.43
CA TRP A 72 0.99 6.43 -5.07
C TRP A 72 2.17 6.04 -5.95
N VAL A 73 3.04 5.15 -5.48
CA VAL A 73 4.19 4.65 -6.27
C VAL A 73 3.72 3.92 -7.52
N VAL A 74 2.73 3.04 -7.39
CA VAL A 74 2.13 2.29 -8.53
C VAL A 74 1.48 3.24 -9.54
N HIS A 75 0.80 4.29 -9.08
CA HIS A 75 0.24 5.30 -9.99
C HIS A 75 1.35 6.04 -10.76
N VAL A 76 2.41 6.48 -10.08
CA VAL A 76 3.48 7.28 -10.68
C VAL A 76 4.36 6.47 -11.61
N LEU A 77 4.85 5.31 -11.17
CA LEU A 77 5.81 4.48 -11.91
C LEU A 77 5.14 3.42 -12.79
N GLY A 78 3.84 3.22 -12.63
CA GLY A 78 3.13 2.09 -13.23
C GLY A 78 3.35 0.81 -12.42
N ALA A 79 2.68 -0.26 -12.84
CA ALA A 79 2.92 -1.60 -12.36
C ALA A 79 3.21 -2.52 -13.55
N VAL A 80 4.25 -3.33 -13.44
CA VAL A 80 4.57 -4.39 -14.40
C VAL A 80 4.36 -5.72 -13.68
N GLY A 81 3.19 -6.31 -13.86
CA GLY A 81 2.84 -7.64 -13.34
C GLY A 81 2.50 -8.62 -14.45
N ALA A 82 2.54 -9.92 -14.14
CA ALA A 82 2.22 -11.00 -15.10
C ALA A 82 0.77 -10.97 -15.62
N HIS A 83 -0.14 -10.30 -14.90
CA HIS A 83 -1.58 -10.29 -15.22
C HIS A 83 -2.19 -8.90 -15.42
N GLN A 84 -1.53 -7.82 -14.97
CA GLN A 84 -1.96 -6.43 -15.24
C GLN A 84 -0.72 -5.53 -15.36
N SER A 85 -0.53 -4.92 -16.53
CA SER A 85 0.38 -3.79 -16.70
C SER A 85 -0.41 -2.50 -16.55
N LYS A 86 -0.10 -1.69 -15.54
CA LYS A 86 -0.56 -0.30 -15.49
C LYS A 86 0.56 0.59 -16.01
N PRO A 87 0.31 1.42 -17.04
CA PRO A 87 1.31 2.35 -17.52
C PRO A 87 1.62 3.40 -16.42
N PRO A 88 2.84 3.96 -16.42
CA PRO A 88 3.18 5.07 -15.55
C PRO A 88 2.30 6.29 -15.82
N CYS A 89 2.05 7.09 -14.79
CA CYS A 89 1.30 8.32 -14.94
C CYS A 89 2.04 9.29 -15.90
N PRO A 90 1.41 9.71 -17.02
CA PRO A 90 2.06 10.58 -17.99
C PRO A 90 2.31 11.98 -17.43
N ASN A 91 1.45 12.43 -16.52
CA ASN A 91 1.46 13.80 -15.97
C ASN A 91 2.24 13.91 -14.65
N ALA A 92 2.86 12.82 -14.17
CA ALA A 92 3.64 12.87 -12.94
C ALA A 92 4.89 13.75 -13.13
N THR A 93 5.07 14.71 -12.22
CA THR A 93 6.23 15.62 -12.24
C THR A 93 7.55 14.86 -12.07
N PRO A 94 8.70 15.42 -12.54
CA PRO A 94 10.01 14.80 -12.33
C PRO A 94 10.29 14.51 -10.86
N ASP A 95 9.91 15.43 -9.98
CA ASP A 95 10.03 15.27 -8.52
C ASP A 95 9.19 14.10 -8.01
N ALA A 96 7.94 13.96 -8.49
CA ALA A 96 7.09 12.82 -8.15
C ALA A 96 7.72 11.49 -8.54
N ARG A 97 8.28 11.42 -9.75
CA ARG A 97 8.97 10.22 -10.24
C ARG A 97 10.20 9.90 -9.40
N SER A 98 11.00 10.91 -9.04
CA SER A 98 12.20 10.72 -8.22
C SER A 98 11.86 10.21 -6.81
N LEU A 99 10.84 10.79 -6.17
CA LEU A 99 10.37 10.40 -4.85
C LEU A 99 9.74 9.00 -4.86
N ALA A 100 8.98 8.67 -5.90
CA ALA A 100 8.41 7.34 -6.06
C ALA A 100 9.51 6.28 -6.26
N GLN A 101 10.54 6.58 -7.06
CA GLN A 101 11.70 5.69 -7.22
C GLN A 101 12.47 5.50 -5.92
N ALA A 102 12.65 6.57 -5.13
CA ALA A 102 13.30 6.48 -3.82
C ALA A 102 12.48 5.61 -2.84
N ALA A 103 11.16 5.74 -2.85
CA ALA A 103 10.26 4.92 -2.03
C ALA A 103 10.32 3.44 -2.43
N ASP A 104 10.32 3.12 -3.73
CA ASP A 104 10.42 1.76 -4.25
C ASP A 104 11.77 1.09 -3.90
N ARG A 105 12.87 1.85 -4.00
CA ARG A 105 14.22 1.40 -3.60
C ARG A 105 14.33 1.11 -2.11
N ARG A 106 13.68 1.93 -1.26
CA ARG A 106 13.66 1.69 0.19
C ARG A 106 12.92 0.42 0.55
N LYS A 107 11.83 0.10 -0.16
CA LYS A 107 11.10 -1.16 0.02
C LYS A 107 11.96 -2.38 -0.34
N THR A 108 12.66 -2.33 -1.47
CA THR A 108 13.58 -3.40 -1.89
C THR A 108 14.81 -3.52 -0.99
N ALA A 109 15.34 -2.41 -0.47
CA ALA A 109 16.45 -2.42 0.50
C ALA A 109 16.01 -3.00 1.86
N ALA A 110 14.82 -2.65 2.35
CA ALA A 110 14.26 -3.21 3.59
C ALA A 110 14.03 -4.73 3.47
N GLN A 111 13.61 -5.21 2.29
CA GLN A 111 13.48 -6.64 2.02
C GLN A 111 14.82 -7.38 1.95
N ASN A 112 15.90 -6.70 1.57
CA ASN A 112 17.25 -7.27 1.48
C ASN A 112 18.06 -7.16 2.79
N GLY A 113 17.60 -6.37 3.77
CA GLY A 113 18.25 -6.19 5.07
C GLY A 113 17.84 -7.22 6.15
N THR A 114 16.77 -7.97 5.92
CA THR A 114 16.38 -9.11 6.75
C THR A 114 16.93 -10.39 6.12
N SER A 115 18.12 -10.80 6.56
CA SER A 115 18.64 -12.15 6.38
C SER A 115 17.65 -13.16 6.97
N GLY A 116 16.94 -13.91 6.12
CA GLY A 116 16.14 -15.04 6.58
C GLY A 116 14.89 -15.44 5.81
N ALA A 117 14.68 -15.04 4.55
CA ALA A 117 13.67 -15.71 3.71
C ALA A 117 14.00 -15.55 2.22
N ALA A 118 14.45 -16.63 1.60
CA ALA A 118 14.77 -16.69 0.19
C ALA A 118 13.52 -16.47 -0.68
N THR A 119 13.35 -15.25 -1.19
CA THR A 119 12.58 -15.02 -2.43
C THR A 119 13.55 -14.56 -3.51
N SER A 120 13.98 -15.55 -4.29
CA SER A 120 14.75 -15.36 -5.51
C SER A 120 13.99 -14.46 -6.49
N SER A 121 14.31 -13.17 -6.52
CA SER A 121 14.10 -12.34 -7.71
C SER A 121 15.46 -12.08 -8.34
N ARG A 122 15.83 -12.98 -9.27
CA ARG A 122 17.00 -12.82 -10.13
C ARG A 122 16.82 -11.57 -10.98
N LYS A 123 17.48 -10.49 -10.56
CA LYS A 123 17.94 -9.40 -11.42
C LYS A 123 18.70 -10.00 -12.61
N ARG A 124 18.08 -10.05 -13.80
CA ARG A 124 18.82 -10.29 -15.05
C ARG A 124 19.20 -8.93 -15.63
N ARG A 125 20.46 -8.55 -15.39
CA ARG A 125 21.18 -7.65 -16.29
C ARG A 125 21.35 -8.39 -17.62
N ASN A 126 20.87 -7.80 -18.71
CA ASN A 126 21.27 -8.19 -20.04
C ASN A 126 22.70 -7.70 -20.23
N SER A 127 23.66 -8.62 -20.20
CA SER A 127 24.99 -8.41 -20.75
C SER A 127 25.31 -9.69 -21.51
N ASP A 128 25.34 -9.50 -22.82
CA ASP A 128 25.68 -10.44 -23.85
C ASP A 128 27.13 -10.89 -23.63
N ASP A 129 27.35 -12.15 -23.26
CA ASP A 129 28.48 -12.94 -23.75
C ASP A 129 28.27 -14.43 -23.44
N GLY A 130 28.68 -15.28 -24.38
CA GLY A 130 28.39 -16.71 -24.41
C GLY A 130 29.14 -17.53 -23.35
N GLY A 131 28.58 -18.70 -23.00
CA GLY A 131 29.31 -19.72 -22.26
C GLY A 131 28.45 -20.64 -21.39
N ASP A 132 28.30 -21.86 -21.88
CA ASP A 132 28.07 -23.13 -21.17
C ASP A 132 26.76 -23.39 -20.37
N ALA A 133 25.95 -24.29 -20.92
CA ALA A 133 24.66 -24.71 -20.37
C ALA A 133 24.82 -25.88 -19.37
N LEU A 134 24.97 -25.56 -18.08
CA LEU A 134 24.86 -26.55 -17.01
C LEU A 134 23.40 -27.05 -16.86
N LYS A 135 23.21 -28.34 -17.18
CA LYS A 135 21.95 -29.10 -17.00
C LYS A 135 21.45 -28.99 -15.55
N LYS A 136 20.32 -28.30 -15.36
CA LYS A 136 19.62 -28.26 -14.06
C LYS A 136 18.70 -29.48 -13.90
N THR A 137 19.04 -30.35 -12.95
CA THR A 137 18.17 -31.40 -12.43
C THR A 137 16.92 -30.78 -11.80
N LYS A 138 15.75 -31.13 -12.32
CA LYS A 138 14.45 -30.71 -11.76
C LYS A 138 14.18 -31.51 -10.49
N LYS A 139 14.05 -30.82 -9.34
CA LYS A 139 13.54 -31.43 -8.11
C LYS A 139 12.04 -31.75 -8.28
N PRO A 140 11.54 -32.87 -7.74
CA PRO A 140 10.14 -33.25 -7.87
C PRO A 140 9.23 -32.22 -7.19
N ALA A 141 8.12 -31.87 -7.87
CA ALA A 141 7.11 -30.98 -7.33
C ALA A 141 6.26 -31.75 -6.30
N LEU A 142 6.20 -31.23 -5.08
CA LEU A 142 5.37 -31.78 -4.00
C LEU A 142 3.89 -31.63 -4.38
N ARG A 143 3.13 -32.72 -4.26
CA ARG A 143 1.69 -32.75 -4.55
C ARG A 143 0.91 -32.31 -3.31
N GLN A 144 -0.12 -31.49 -3.53
CA GLN A 144 -0.95 -30.84 -2.51
C GLN A 144 -1.60 -31.78 -1.48
N THR A 145 -1.65 -33.09 -1.75
CA THR A 145 -2.18 -34.11 -0.85
C THR A 145 -1.31 -34.40 0.38
N GLU A 146 -0.09 -33.87 0.45
CA GLU A 146 0.83 -34.06 1.59
C GLU A 146 0.85 -32.90 2.60
N LEU A 147 0.05 -31.85 2.39
CA LEU A 147 -0.06 -30.72 3.32
C LEU A 147 -1.06 -31.06 4.44
N VAL A 148 -0.55 -31.39 5.62
CA VAL A 148 -1.36 -31.47 6.84
C VAL A 148 -1.85 -30.05 7.17
N ALA A 149 -3.13 -29.79 6.96
CA ALA A 149 -3.77 -28.54 7.34
C ALA A 149 -3.94 -28.51 8.87
N VAL A 150 -2.97 -27.95 9.57
CA VAL A 150 -3.08 -27.66 11.01
C VAL A 150 -4.01 -26.45 11.15
N ARG A 151 -5.08 -26.58 11.95
CA ARG A 151 -5.96 -25.43 12.23
C ARG A 151 -5.14 -24.43 13.05
N GLY A 152 -5.28 -23.13 12.79
CA GLY A 152 -4.50 -22.09 13.48
C GLY A 152 -4.61 -22.11 15.01
N ILE A 153 -5.63 -22.79 15.53
CA ILE A 153 -5.95 -22.99 16.96
C ILE A 153 -5.03 -24.06 17.61
N ASP A 154 -4.49 -24.98 16.81
CA ASP A 154 -3.61 -26.07 17.29
C ASP A 154 -2.13 -25.67 17.31
N LEU A 155 -1.80 -24.43 16.91
CA LEU A 155 -0.43 -23.94 16.97
C LEU A 155 -0.16 -23.34 18.35
N PRO A 156 0.81 -23.87 19.12
CA PRO A 156 1.21 -23.24 20.36
C PRO A 156 1.72 -21.82 20.09
N PHE A 157 1.25 -20.85 20.88
CA PHE A 157 1.74 -19.49 20.80
C PHE A 157 3.25 -19.46 21.06
N ALA A 158 3.99 -18.79 20.18
CA ALA A 158 5.37 -18.42 20.45
C ALA A 158 5.44 -17.55 21.72
N ASP A 159 6.52 -17.64 22.49
CA ASP A 159 6.63 -16.93 23.78
C ASP A 159 6.44 -15.42 23.63
N SER A 160 6.92 -14.84 22.52
CA SER A 160 6.70 -13.41 22.19
C SER A 160 5.24 -13.02 21.99
N HIS A 161 4.37 -13.97 21.63
CA HIS A 161 2.93 -13.73 21.49
C HIS A 161 2.20 -13.84 22.82
N LYS A 162 2.69 -14.66 23.76
CA LYS A 162 2.06 -14.84 25.09
C LYS A 162 2.05 -13.53 25.87
N ASP A 163 3.18 -12.81 25.89
CA ASP A 163 3.28 -11.51 26.56
C ASP A 163 2.32 -10.48 25.95
N THR A 164 2.18 -10.50 24.62
CA THR A 164 1.27 -9.59 23.91
C THR A 164 -0.19 -9.88 24.25
N ILE A 165 -0.57 -11.16 24.29
CA ILE A 165 -1.93 -11.60 24.65
C ILE A 165 -2.22 -11.24 26.10
N HIS A 166 -1.27 -11.48 27.02
CA HIS A 166 -1.41 -11.13 28.43
C HIS A 166 -1.71 -9.65 28.63
N VAL A 167 -0.92 -8.76 28.01
CA VAL A 167 -1.12 -7.31 28.09
C VAL A 167 -2.47 -6.89 27.49
N GLN A 168 -2.94 -7.56 26.43
CA GLN A 168 -4.27 -7.29 25.86
C GLN A 168 -5.39 -7.71 26.82
N CYS A 169 -5.28 -8.89 27.44
CA CYS A 169 -6.23 -9.37 28.44
C CYS A 169 -6.27 -8.42 29.65
N GLU A 170 -5.13 -8.03 30.22
CA GLU A 170 -5.06 -7.08 31.34
C GLU A 170 -5.73 -5.75 31.01
N ARG A 171 -5.48 -5.22 29.81
CA ARG A 171 -6.14 -3.98 29.35
C ARG A 171 -7.65 -4.12 29.29
N ILE A 172 -8.15 -5.28 28.87
CA ILE A 172 -9.60 -5.55 28.82
C ILE A 172 -10.17 -5.57 30.23
N VAL A 173 -9.54 -6.30 31.16
CA VAL A 173 -9.97 -6.38 32.58
C VAL A 173 -10.07 -4.98 33.18
N VAL A 174 -9.03 -4.16 33.02
CA VAL A 174 -9.00 -2.79 33.55
C VAL A 174 -10.03 -1.89 32.84
N SER A 175 -10.13 -1.95 31.51
CA SER A 175 -11.01 -1.07 30.73
C SER A 175 -12.49 -1.34 30.96
N CYS A 176 -12.84 -2.61 31.20
CA CYS A 176 -14.21 -3.05 31.42
C CYS A 176 -14.53 -3.21 32.92
N ASN A 177 -13.58 -2.92 33.81
CA ASN A 177 -13.70 -3.10 35.26
C ASN A 177 -14.19 -4.51 35.63
N LEU A 178 -13.58 -5.52 35.03
CA LEU A 178 -13.87 -6.94 35.26
C LEU A 178 -13.05 -7.45 36.45
N ALA A 179 -13.45 -8.61 36.99
CA ALA A 179 -12.68 -9.29 38.01
C ALA A 179 -11.36 -9.83 37.42
N GLU A 180 -10.32 -9.95 38.25
CA GLU A 180 -8.98 -10.40 37.81
C GLU A 180 -9.01 -11.84 37.28
N ASP A 181 -9.94 -12.67 37.78
CA ASP A 181 -10.18 -14.06 37.42
C ASP A 181 -11.18 -14.25 36.27
N PHE A 182 -11.63 -13.17 35.62
CA PHE A 182 -12.63 -13.23 34.54
C PHE A 182 -12.28 -14.21 33.41
N PHE A 183 -11.00 -14.35 33.06
CA PHE A 183 -10.55 -15.28 32.02
C PHE A 183 -10.39 -16.74 32.52
N GLU A 184 -10.46 -16.96 33.83
CA GLU A 184 -10.44 -18.30 34.43
C GLU A 184 -11.85 -18.94 34.47
N GLU A 185 -12.91 -18.15 34.25
CA GLU A 185 -14.28 -18.65 34.20
C GLU A 185 -14.50 -19.60 33.00
N PRO A 186 -15.04 -20.81 33.22
CA PRO A 186 -15.19 -21.81 32.17
C PRO A 186 -16.16 -21.38 31.06
N GLU A 187 -17.14 -20.53 31.39
CA GLU A 187 -18.07 -19.96 30.42
C GLU A 187 -17.36 -18.99 29.46
N VAL A 188 -16.38 -18.23 29.96
CA VAL A 188 -15.58 -17.30 29.16
C VAL A 188 -14.58 -18.07 28.29
N GLN A 189 -13.96 -19.12 28.82
CA GLN A 189 -13.06 -19.98 28.05
C GLN A 189 -13.75 -20.69 26.88
N ALA A 190 -15.04 -21.02 27.03
CA ALA A 190 -15.83 -21.65 25.97
C ALA A 190 -16.11 -20.72 24.77
N LEU A 191 -15.85 -19.41 24.89
CA LEU A 191 -16.04 -18.43 23.81
C LEU A 191 -14.85 -18.33 22.85
N PHE A 192 -13.72 -18.96 23.17
CA PHE A 192 -12.46 -18.85 22.42
C PHE A 192 -11.97 -20.23 21.93
#